data_AF-G9KEZ7-F1
#
_entry.id   AF-G9KEZ7-F1
#
_cell.length_a   1.000
_cell.length_b   1.000
_cell.length_c   1.000
_cell.angle_alpha   90.00
_cell.angle_beta   90.00
_cell.angle_gamma   90.00
#
_symmetry.space_group_name_H-M   'P 1'
#
loop_
_entity.id
_entity.type
_entity.pdbx_description
1 polymer ?
#
loop_
_entity_poly.entity_id
_entity_poly.type
_entity_poly.pdbx_seq_one_letter_code
_entity_poly.pdbx_strand_id
1 'polypeptide(L)'
;FCARGGHSLEHYKQVLGPQRLSYEVERQQGERKISFFVEGLTFPDADFLGLVSLSVSLVDTGTLPEVPLFTDTVAFRMAPWIMTPNTQPPLELYACSVVDSHGPNKKFLEDMSDLALKTNCKLIVCPQIENRNDRWIQDEMEFGYTEAPHKSFPVVFDSPRNRGLKHFPYKRILGPDFGYVTREILFAGASSLDSFGNLDVSPPVTVGGKEYPLGRILIGSSFPKSGGRRMAKVVRDFLQAQQVQAPVELYSDWLSVGHVDEFLSFVPTSDRKGFRLLLASPSACLRLFQEKKEEGYGEAAQFDGLSHQVNRSINEMLADRRLRSDSLYVQKCIDWNREVLKRELGLTERDIIDIPQLFSLKGSYAEAFF
;
A
#
# COMPACT_ATOMS: atom_id res chain seq x y z
N PHE A 1 -25.96 -10.98 14.88
CA PHE A 1 -27.34 -10.46 15.01
C PHE A 1 -28.36 -11.52 14.67
N CYS A 2 -29.53 -11.44 15.29
CA CYS A 2 -30.69 -12.26 14.95
C CYS A 2 -31.94 -11.36 14.94
N ALA A 3 -32.83 -11.55 13.97
CA ALA A 3 -34.10 -10.85 13.91
C ALA A 3 -35.20 -11.70 14.56
N ARG A 4 -35.89 -11.16 15.56
CA ARG A 4 -37.07 -11.79 16.20
C ARG A 4 -38.27 -10.86 16.03
N GLY A 5 -39.33 -11.31 15.37
CA GLY A 5 -40.57 -10.52 15.17
C GLY A 5 -40.83 -10.01 13.74
N GLY A 6 -39.97 -10.32 12.76
CA GLY A 6 -40.16 -9.97 11.35
C GLY A 6 -38.88 -9.47 10.68
N HIS A 7 -38.98 -8.89 9.49
CA HIS A 7 -37.85 -8.42 8.68
C HIS A 7 -37.52 -6.92 8.82
N SER A 8 -38.25 -6.19 9.68
CA SER A 8 -37.98 -4.77 10.00
C SER A 8 -36.64 -4.60 10.73
N LEU A 9 -35.97 -3.47 10.52
CA LEU A 9 -34.67 -3.15 11.13
C LEU A 9 -34.73 -3.19 12.67
N GLU A 10 -35.85 -2.76 13.25
CA GLU A 10 -36.06 -2.72 14.70
C GLU A 10 -36.04 -4.11 15.39
N HIS A 11 -36.20 -5.17 14.61
CA HIS A 11 -36.22 -6.54 15.12
C HIS A 11 -34.84 -7.17 15.25
N TYR A 12 -33.79 -6.57 14.69
CA TYR A 12 -32.43 -7.12 14.74
C TYR A 12 -31.78 -6.81 16.09
N LYS A 13 -31.42 -7.85 16.82
CA LYS A 13 -30.71 -7.74 18.11
C LYS A 13 -29.34 -8.39 18.04
N GLN A 14 -28.39 -7.79 18.76
CA GLN A 14 -27.07 -8.39 18.99
C GLN A 14 -27.19 -9.53 20.01
N VAL A 15 -27.08 -10.76 19.53
CA VAL A 15 -27.20 -11.97 20.36
C VAL A 15 -25.85 -12.47 20.89
N LEU A 16 -24.75 -12.15 20.19
CA LEU A 16 -23.39 -12.45 20.61
C LEU A 16 -22.49 -11.25 20.32
N GLY A 17 -21.39 -11.09 21.07
CA GLY A 17 -20.36 -10.09 20.81
C GLY A 17 -19.40 -9.93 21.99
N PRO A 18 -18.60 -8.84 22.03
CA PRO A 18 -17.49 -8.70 22.98
C PRO A 18 -17.87 -8.85 24.47
N GLN A 19 -19.09 -8.42 24.83
CA GLN A 19 -19.60 -8.49 26.20
C GLN A 19 -20.65 -9.61 26.40
N ARG A 20 -20.98 -10.37 25.33
CA ARG A 20 -22.03 -11.39 25.33
C ARG A 20 -21.53 -12.67 24.67
N LEU A 21 -21.08 -13.60 25.50
CA LEU A 21 -20.44 -14.84 25.07
C LEU A 21 -21.44 -15.97 24.75
N SER A 22 -22.68 -15.87 25.22
CA SER A 22 -23.74 -16.85 24.98
C SER A 22 -25.10 -16.20 24.73
N TYR A 23 -25.97 -16.95 24.05
CA TYR A 23 -27.35 -16.59 23.79
C TYR A 23 -28.25 -17.80 23.99
N GLU A 24 -29.21 -17.68 24.88
CA GLU A 24 -30.31 -18.64 24.95
C GLU A 24 -31.24 -18.40 23.76
N VAL A 25 -31.38 -19.40 22.89
CA VAL A 25 -32.12 -19.26 21.64
C VAL A 25 -33.62 -19.24 21.92
N GLU A 26 -34.24 -18.07 21.76
CA GLU A 26 -35.69 -17.91 21.85
C GLU A 26 -36.38 -18.55 20.63
N ARG A 27 -36.81 -19.81 20.73
CA ARG A 27 -37.45 -20.55 19.63
C ARG A 27 -38.98 -20.60 19.79
N GLN A 28 -39.71 -20.15 18.77
CA GLN A 28 -41.18 -20.23 18.78
C GLN A 28 -41.69 -21.64 18.44
N GLN A 29 -42.88 -22.00 18.91
CA GLN A 29 -43.48 -23.31 18.61
C GLN A 29 -43.67 -23.47 17.09
N GLY A 30 -43.17 -24.57 16.53
CA GLY A 30 -43.22 -24.85 15.10
C GLY A 30 -42.08 -24.25 14.27
N GLU A 31 -41.31 -23.31 14.82
CA GLU A 31 -40.13 -22.74 14.15
C GLU A 31 -39.03 -23.81 14.05
N ARG A 32 -38.52 -24.05 12.83
CA ARG A 32 -37.49 -25.07 12.56
C ARG A 32 -36.16 -24.49 12.09
N LYS A 33 -36.14 -23.22 11.67
CA LYS A 33 -34.96 -22.54 11.15
C LYS A 33 -34.94 -21.12 11.68
N ILE A 34 -33.80 -20.69 12.17
CA ILE A 34 -33.54 -19.33 12.65
C ILE A 34 -32.32 -18.81 11.91
N SER A 35 -32.45 -17.64 11.30
CA SER A 35 -31.35 -17.00 10.58
C SER A 35 -30.54 -16.11 11.52
N PHE A 36 -29.21 -16.21 11.40
CA PHE A 36 -28.26 -15.34 12.08
C PHE A 36 -27.40 -14.63 11.04
N PHE A 37 -27.06 -13.38 11.33
CA PHE A 37 -26.16 -12.55 10.54
C PHE A 37 -24.90 -12.29 11.35
N VAL A 38 -23.73 -12.56 10.78
CA VAL A 38 -22.43 -12.49 11.46
C VAL A 38 -21.58 -11.45 10.76
N GLU A 39 -20.92 -10.60 11.55
CA GLU A 39 -19.95 -9.62 11.06
C GLU A 39 -18.62 -9.83 11.77
N GLY A 40 -17.51 -9.62 11.03
CA GLY A 40 -16.17 -9.62 11.59
C GLY A 40 -15.80 -8.24 12.12
N LEU A 41 -15.19 -8.18 13.30
CA LEU A 41 -14.83 -6.91 13.97
C LEU A 41 -13.35 -6.54 13.80
N THR A 42 -12.49 -7.52 13.56
CA THR A 42 -11.04 -7.34 13.47
C THR A 42 -10.48 -8.13 12.29
N PHE A 43 -9.59 -7.51 11.52
CA PHE A 43 -8.78 -8.20 10.53
C PHE A 43 -7.77 -9.15 11.21
N PRO A 44 -7.23 -10.14 10.48
CA PRO A 44 -6.07 -10.89 10.95
C PRO A 44 -4.93 -9.95 11.36
N ASP A 45 -4.25 -10.29 12.45
CA ASP A 45 -3.14 -9.53 13.02
C ASP A 45 -2.18 -10.45 13.79
N ALA A 46 -1.12 -9.89 14.39
CA ALA A 46 -0.11 -10.62 15.16
C ALA A 46 -0.70 -11.52 16.25
N ASP A 47 -1.77 -11.05 16.89
CA ASP A 47 -2.48 -11.70 18.00
C ASP A 47 -3.72 -12.48 17.54
N PHE A 48 -4.08 -12.42 16.26
CA PHE A 48 -5.28 -13.04 15.73
C PHE A 48 -5.09 -13.63 14.33
N LEU A 49 -5.08 -14.97 14.24
CA LEU A 49 -4.91 -15.71 12.98
C LEU A 49 -6.09 -15.62 12.00
N GLY A 50 -7.16 -14.89 12.37
CA GLY A 50 -8.34 -14.71 11.53
C GLY A 50 -9.35 -15.86 11.58
N LEU A 51 -9.25 -16.81 12.52
CA LEU A 51 -10.21 -17.92 12.66
C LEU A 51 -11.16 -17.67 13.85
N VAL A 52 -12.46 -17.77 13.61
CA VAL A 52 -13.51 -17.65 14.65
C VAL A 52 -14.41 -18.87 14.59
N SER A 53 -14.72 -19.47 15.74
CA SER A 53 -15.68 -20.57 15.83
C SER A 53 -16.94 -20.12 16.56
N LEU A 54 -18.10 -20.51 16.03
CA LEU A 54 -19.40 -20.32 16.68
C LEU A 54 -20.03 -21.69 16.91
N SER A 55 -20.55 -21.90 18.11
CA SER A 55 -21.14 -23.18 18.51
C SER A 55 -22.59 -23.02 18.89
N VAL A 56 -23.38 -24.06 18.62
CA VAL A 56 -24.75 -24.22 19.11
C VAL A 56 -24.79 -25.49 19.94
N SER A 57 -25.21 -25.37 21.19
CA SER A 57 -25.33 -26.52 22.10
C SER A 57 -26.79 -26.72 22.52
N LEU A 58 -27.24 -27.97 22.52
CA LEU A 58 -28.46 -28.39 23.20
C LEU A 58 -28.09 -28.78 24.62
N VAL A 59 -28.70 -28.14 25.61
CA VAL A 59 -28.37 -28.31 27.02
C VAL A 59 -29.61 -28.82 27.77
N ASP A 60 -29.43 -29.84 28.60
CA ASP A 60 -30.44 -30.27 29.57
C ASP A 60 -30.37 -29.37 30.81
N THR A 61 -31.41 -28.56 31.00
CA THR A 61 -31.56 -27.64 32.14
C THR A 61 -32.28 -28.28 33.32
N GLY A 62 -32.73 -29.54 33.19
CA GLY A 62 -33.34 -30.30 34.28
C GLY A 62 -32.33 -30.90 35.26
N THR A 63 -31.03 -30.90 34.92
CA THR A 63 -29.94 -31.40 35.76
C THR A 63 -29.14 -30.26 36.37
N LEU A 64 -28.53 -30.50 37.55
CA LEU A 64 -27.60 -29.57 38.19
C LEU A 64 -26.26 -30.29 38.45
N PRO A 65 -25.16 -29.90 37.76
CA PRO A 65 -25.06 -28.82 36.77
C PRO A 65 -25.80 -29.14 35.46
N GLU A 66 -26.08 -28.11 34.67
CA GLU A 66 -26.62 -28.25 33.31
C GLU A 66 -25.68 -29.14 32.46
N VAL A 67 -26.25 -30.06 31.68
CA VAL A 67 -25.47 -31.02 30.87
C VAL A 67 -25.65 -30.73 29.38
N PRO A 68 -24.58 -30.43 28.62
CA PRO A 68 -24.67 -30.34 27.17
C PRO A 68 -24.90 -31.74 26.57
N LEU A 69 -26.03 -31.93 25.91
CA LEU A 69 -26.41 -33.18 25.26
C LEU A 69 -25.83 -33.29 23.84
N PHE A 70 -25.69 -32.15 23.15
CA PHE A 70 -25.18 -32.09 21.79
C PHE A 70 -24.56 -30.72 21.52
N THR A 71 -23.50 -30.67 20.71
CA THR A 71 -22.87 -29.44 20.25
C THR A 71 -22.49 -29.57 18.78
N ASP A 72 -22.81 -28.54 18.01
CA ASP A 72 -22.32 -28.35 16.64
C ASP A 72 -21.54 -27.04 16.54
N THR A 73 -20.51 -27.01 15.71
CA THR A 73 -19.57 -25.88 15.60
C THR A 73 -19.25 -25.58 14.15
N VAL A 74 -19.41 -24.30 13.79
CA VAL A 74 -18.99 -23.76 12.49
C VAL A 74 -17.79 -22.84 12.67
N ALA A 75 -16.93 -22.79 11.66
CA ALA A 75 -15.75 -21.92 11.65
C ALA A 75 -15.85 -20.88 10.52
N PHE A 76 -15.43 -19.66 10.84
CA PHE A 76 -15.28 -18.54 9.92
C PHE A 76 -13.81 -18.17 9.81
N ARG A 77 -13.42 -17.72 8.62
CA ARG A 77 -12.14 -17.05 8.38
C ARG A 77 -12.41 -15.58 8.03
N MET A 78 -11.74 -14.67 8.72
CA MET A 78 -11.77 -13.26 8.34
C MET A 78 -11.14 -13.10 6.96
N ALA A 79 -11.85 -12.41 6.07
CA ALA A 79 -11.29 -12.03 4.79
C ALA A 79 -10.10 -11.07 5.03
N PRO A 80 -8.95 -11.30 4.38
CA PRO A 80 -7.79 -10.44 4.55
C PRO A 80 -8.03 -9.07 3.90
N TRP A 81 -7.16 -8.12 4.25
CA TRP A 81 -6.97 -6.91 3.46
C TRP A 81 -5.98 -7.19 2.32
N ILE A 82 -6.32 -6.78 1.10
CA ILE A 82 -5.56 -7.10 -0.13
C ILE A 82 -5.27 -5.81 -0.89
N MET A 83 -3.99 -5.56 -1.23
CA MET A 83 -3.55 -4.43 -2.05
C MET A 83 -3.73 -4.70 -3.55
N THR A 84 -3.80 -3.63 -4.35
CA THR A 84 -3.83 -3.71 -5.81
C THR A 84 -2.54 -3.17 -6.44
N PRO A 85 -1.81 -3.93 -7.27
CA PRO A 85 -0.62 -3.42 -7.95
C PRO A 85 -0.95 -2.40 -9.04
N ASN A 86 0.02 -1.57 -9.43
CA ASN A 86 -0.09 -0.60 -10.54
C ASN A 86 -0.46 -1.22 -11.90
N THR A 87 -0.43 -2.55 -12.02
CA THR A 87 -0.86 -3.28 -13.22
C THR A 87 -2.37 -3.53 -13.28
N GLN A 88 -3.10 -3.27 -12.19
CA GLN A 88 -4.56 -3.33 -12.20
C GLN A 88 -5.16 -2.12 -12.93
N PRO A 89 -6.32 -2.28 -13.58
CA PRO A 89 -7.02 -1.18 -14.21
C PRO A 89 -7.35 -0.07 -13.20
N PRO A 90 -6.99 1.19 -13.46
CA PRO A 90 -7.28 2.29 -12.56
C PRO A 90 -8.78 2.64 -12.57
N LEU A 91 -9.33 2.99 -11.40
CA LEU A 91 -10.74 3.36 -11.23
C LEU A 91 -10.88 4.84 -10.87
N GLU A 92 -10.21 5.25 -9.79
CA GLU A 92 -10.21 6.60 -9.28
C GLU A 92 -8.77 7.07 -9.04
N LEU A 93 -8.48 8.33 -9.33
CA LEU A 93 -7.20 8.98 -9.08
C LEU A 93 -7.40 10.08 -8.04
N TYR A 94 -6.54 10.10 -7.03
CA TYR A 94 -6.62 11.06 -5.93
C TYR A 94 -5.46 12.05 -5.99
N ALA A 95 -5.76 13.35 -5.85
CA ALA A 95 -4.75 14.41 -5.82
C ALA A 95 -5.15 15.51 -4.82
N CYS A 96 -4.18 16.31 -4.39
CA CYS A 96 -4.41 17.43 -3.48
C CYS A 96 -4.28 18.77 -4.23
N SER A 97 -5.24 19.67 -4.00
CA SER A 97 -5.09 21.08 -4.35
C SER A 97 -4.32 21.79 -3.25
N VAL A 98 -3.17 22.37 -3.60
CA VAL A 98 -2.23 22.99 -2.66
C VAL A 98 -1.66 24.28 -3.24
N VAL A 99 -1.12 25.12 -2.35
CA VAL A 99 -0.47 26.39 -2.72
C VAL A 99 0.88 26.45 -2.03
N ASP A 100 1.94 26.75 -2.78
CA ASP A 100 3.27 26.99 -2.20
C ASP A 100 3.79 28.39 -2.53
N SER A 101 5.08 28.63 -2.26
CA SER A 101 5.73 29.91 -2.51
C SER A 101 5.71 30.35 -3.98
N HIS A 102 5.50 29.43 -4.92
CA HIS A 102 5.41 29.68 -6.36
C HIS A 102 3.96 29.73 -6.86
N GLY A 103 2.98 29.57 -5.97
CA GLY A 103 1.55 29.68 -6.28
C GLY A 103 0.79 28.35 -6.20
N PRO A 104 -0.46 28.30 -6.71
CA PRO A 104 -1.28 27.10 -6.70
C PRO A 104 -0.79 26.07 -7.72
N ASN A 105 -0.92 24.78 -7.40
CA ASN A 105 -0.60 23.67 -8.32
C ASN A 105 -1.64 23.45 -9.44
N LYS A 106 -2.30 24.52 -9.91
CA LYS A 106 -3.45 24.43 -10.82
C LYS A 106 -3.10 23.73 -12.14
N LYS A 107 -1.95 24.06 -12.73
CA LYS A 107 -1.50 23.44 -13.98
C LYS A 107 -1.31 21.93 -13.83
N PHE A 108 -0.71 21.49 -12.72
CA PHE A 108 -0.60 20.06 -12.41
C PHE A 108 -1.97 19.38 -12.34
N LEU A 109 -2.96 20.00 -11.67
CA LEU A 109 -4.30 19.42 -11.59
C LEU A 109 -5.02 19.38 -12.94
N GLU A 110 -4.79 20.37 -13.81
CA GLU A 110 -5.29 20.36 -15.20
C GLU A 110 -4.67 19.18 -15.98
N ASP A 111 -3.36 18.96 -15.87
CA ASP A 111 -2.68 17.83 -16.51
C ASP A 111 -3.15 16.47 -15.98
N MET A 112 -3.41 16.37 -14.67
CA MET A 112 -3.99 15.16 -14.07
C MET A 112 -5.43 14.92 -14.53
N SER A 113 -6.21 15.98 -14.74
CA SER A 113 -7.56 15.90 -15.30
C SER A 113 -7.51 15.38 -16.74
N ASP A 114 -6.60 15.90 -17.57
CA ASP A 114 -6.42 15.43 -18.94
C ASP A 114 -5.97 13.96 -19.01
N LEU A 115 -5.10 13.53 -18.09
CA LEU A 115 -4.70 12.13 -17.96
C LEU A 115 -5.88 11.24 -17.57
N ALA A 116 -6.64 11.63 -16.54
CA ALA A 116 -7.79 10.89 -16.06
C ALA A 116 -8.88 10.72 -17.14
N LEU A 117 -9.09 11.74 -17.97
CA LEU A 117 -9.98 11.68 -19.14
C LEU A 117 -9.52 10.65 -20.17
N LYS A 118 -8.21 10.56 -20.45
CA LYS A 118 -7.65 9.58 -21.39
C LYS A 118 -7.77 8.14 -20.90
N THR A 119 -7.75 7.93 -19.59
CA THR A 119 -7.85 6.60 -18.97
C THR A 119 -9.27 6.22 -18.55
N ASN A 120 -10.25 7.12 -18.74
CA ASN A 120 -11.63 6.97 -18.24
C ASN A 120 -11.68 6.71 -16.72
N CYS A 121 -10.78 7.35 -15.98
CA CYS A 121 -10.72 7.29 -14.52
C CYS A 121 -11.34 8.55 -13.91
N LYS A 122 -11.96 8.40 -12.74
CA LYS A 122 -12.49 9.55 -12.01
C LYS A 122 -11.36 10.24 -11.23
N LEU A 123 -11.15 11.53 -11.48
CA LEU A 123 -10.24 12.35 -10.68
C LEU A 123 -10.97 12.91 -9.45
N ILE A 124 -10.41 12.71 -8.26
CA ILE A 124 -10.87 13.25 -6.98
C ILE A 124 -9.80 14.18 -6.45
N VAL A 125 -10.15 15.47 -6.35
CA VAL A 125 -9.24 16.50 -5.84
C VAL A 125 -9.62 16.85 -4.41
N CYS A 126 -8.75 16.53 -3.45
CA CYS A 126 -8.86 16.94 -2.06
C CYS A 126 -8.56 18.44 -1.94
N PRO A 127 -9.52 19.27 -1.50
CA PRO A 127 -9.34 20.72 -1.43
C PRO A 127 -8.37 21.11 -0.31
N GLN A 128 -7.73 22.27 -0.45
CA GLN A 128 -6.71 22.75 0.49
C GLN A 128 -7.18 22.82 1.95
N ILE A 129 -8.45 23.14 2.18
CA ILE A 129 -9.04 23.22 3.53
C ILE A 129 -9.03 21.88 4.27
N GLU A 130 -9.06 20.77 3.52
CA GLU A 130 -9.06 19.42 4.08
C GLU A 130 -7.64 18.88 4.22
N ASN A 131 -6.81 19.06 3.19
CA ASN A 131 -5.43 18.57 3.19
C ASN A 131 -4.46 19.44 4.01
N ARG A 132 -4.84 20.67 4.38
CA ARG A 132 -4.01 21.60 5.16
C ARG A 132 -2.64 21.85 4.51
N ASN A 133 -2.64 21.95 3.19
CA ASN A 133 -1.46 22.10 2.34
C ASN A 133 -0.51 20.89 2.30
N ASP A 134 -0.92 19.75 2.85
CA ASP A 134 -0.23 18.48 2.69
C ASP A 134 -0.54 17.92 1.30
N ARG A 135 0.50 17.83 0.46
CA ARG A 135 0.37 17.44 -0.94
C ARG A 135 0.53 15.94 -1.17
N TRP A 136 0.98 15.20 -0.15
CA TRP A 136 1.44 13.82 -0.28
C TRP A 136 0.32 12.84 0.05
N ILE A 137 -0.67 12.75 -0.84
CA ILE A 137 -1.83 11.86 -0.64
C ILE A 137 -1.45 10.38 -0.67
N GLN A 138 -0.41 10.02 -1.42
CA GLN A 138 0.20 8.70 -1.46
C GLN A 138 0.74 8.25 -0.09
N ASP A 139 1.21 9.20 0.72
CA ASP A 139 1.85 8.87 1.98
C ASP A 139 0.86 8.53 3.11
N GLU A 140 -0.37 9.05 3.04
CA GLU A 140 -1.32 8.97 4.14
C GLU A 140 -2.17 7.70 4.07
N MET A 141 -2.39 7.12 2.88
CA MET A 141 -3.31 6.01 2.74
C MET A 141 -2.97 5.11 1.55
N GLU A 142 -3.35 3.85 1.69
CA GLU A 142 -3.16 2.82 0.68
C GLU A 142 -4.51 2.17 0.39
N PHE A 143 -4.82 1.97 -0.89
CA PHE A 143 -6.10 1.40 -1.30
C PHE A 143 -5.99 -0.12 -1.40
N GLY A 144 -6.83 -0.81 -0.65
CA GLY A 144 -7.02 -2.24 -0.78
C GLY A 144 -8.47 -2.61 -0.88
N TYR A 145 -8.76 -3.90 -0.78
CA TYR A 145 -10.11 -4.44 -0.75
C TYR A 145 -10.19 -5.66 0.16
N THR A 146 -11.42 -6.05 0.47
CA THR A 146 -11.72 -7.32 1.11
C THR A 146 -12.89 -7.99 0.39
N GLU A 147 -12.89 -9.32 0.37
CA GLU A 147 -13.80 -10.10 -0.45
C GLU A 147 -14.33 -11.34 0.28
N ALA A 148 -15.63 -11.53 0.20
CA ALA A 148 -16.35 -12.72 0.60
C ALA A 148 -17.22 -13.23 -0.57
N PRO A 149 -17.66 -14.50 -0.58
CA PRO A 149 -18.45 -15.05 -1.69
C PRO A 149 -19.72 -14.27 -2.06
N HIS A 150 -20.25 -13.46 -1.15
CA HIS A 150 -21.50 -12.71 -1.32
C HIS A 150 -21.30 -11.19 -1.44
N LYS A 151 -20.09 -10.66 -1.18
CA LYS A 151 -19.82 -9.22 -1.20
C LYS A 151 -18.31 -8.96 -1.30
N SER A 152 -17.94 -7.98 -2.12
CA SER A 152 -16.60 -7.41 -2.20
C SER A 152 -16.70 -5.89 -2.12
N PHE A 153 -15.77 -5.24 -1.42
CA PHE A 153 -15.71 -3.78 -1.34
C PHE A 153 -14.28 -3.30 -1.00
N PRO A 154 -13.89 -2.10 -1.46
CA PRO A 154 -12.61 -1.50 -1.13
C PRO A 154 -12.50 -1.13 0.35
N VAL A 155 -11.29 -1.15 0.89
CA VAL A 155 -10.96 -0.78 2.28
C VAL A 155 -9.70 0.06 2.25
N VAL A 156 -9.79 1.30 2.72
CA VAL A 156 -8.61 2.18 2.86
C VAL A 156 -7.81 1.76 4.08
N PHE A 157 -6.50 1.55 3.89
CA PHE A 157 -5.55 1.45 5.00
C PHE A 157 -4.97 2.83 5.26
N ASP A 158 -5.26 3.38 6.43
CA ASP A 158 -4.83 4.72 6.88
C ASP A 158 -3.50 4.62 7.64
N SER A 159 -2.47 5.31 7.13
CA SER A 159 -1.11 5.30 7.65
C SER A 159 -1.02 5.99 9.02
N PRO A 160 -0.15 5.53 9.92
CA PRO A 160 0.13 6.26 11.16
C PRO A 160 0.86 7.60 10.94
N ARG A 161 1.15 8.02 9.69
CA ARG A 161 1.80 9.29 9.32
C ARG A 161 1.18 10.51 9.99
N ASN A 162 -0.15 10.60 10.04
CA ASN A 162 -0.90 11.56 10.83
C ASN A 162 -0.51 13.05 10.66
N ARG A 163 -0.27 13.52 9.42
CA ARG A 163 0.02 14.95 9.15
C ARG A 163 -1.23 15.72 8.72
N GLY A 164 -1.17 16.48 7.62
CA GLY A 164 -2.27 17.36 7.19
C GLY A 164 -3.49 16.56 6.72
N LEU A 165 -3.25 15.37 6.17
CA LEU A 165 -4.26 14.47 5.62
C LEU A 165 -4.86 13.47 6.63
N LYS A 166 -4.47 13.49 7.91
CA LYS A 166 -4.88 12.52 8.96
C LYS A 166 -6.38 12.25 9.13
N HIS A 167 -7.22 13.12 8.60
CA HIS A 167 -8.68 12.98 8.70
C HIS A 167 -9.31 12.62 7.35
N PHE A 168 -8.55 12.67 6.27
CA PHE A 168 -9.07 12.45 4.93
C PHE A 168 -9.56 11.00 4.75
N PRO A 169 -8.80 9.94 5.13
CA PRO A 169 -9.29 8.58 5.00
C PRO A 169 -10.56 8.33 5.82
N TYR A 170 -10.59 8.76 7.09
CA TYR A 170 -11.72 8.53 7.98
C TYR A 170 -12.97 9.39 7.65
N LYS A 171 -12.80 10.63 7.18
CA LYS A 171 -13.94 11.54 6.95
C LYS A 171 -14.44 11.60 5.51
N ARG A 172 -13.58 11.28 4.54
CA ARG A 172 -13.89 11.43 3.10
C ARG A 172 -13.93 10.12 2.34
N ILE A 173 -13.15 9.13 2.76
CA ILE A 173 -13.08 7.84 2.06
C ILE A 173 -14.03 6.83 2.69
N LEU A 174 -14.02 6.68 4.02
CA LEU A 174 -14.96 5.81 4.73
C LEU A 174 -16.42 6.18 4.41
N GLY A 175 -17.18 5.19 3.93
CA GLY A 175 -18.57 5.37 3.54
C GLY A 175 -19.25 4.07 3.15
N PRO A 176 -20.49 4.13 2.63
CA PRO A 176 -21.17 2.96 2.08
C PRO A 176 -20.29 2.26 1.03
N ASP A 177 -20.08 0.95 1.21
CA ASP A 177 -19.22 0.13 0.36
C ASP A 177 -17.75 0.61 0.24
N PHE A 178 -17.25 1.33 1.25
CA PHE A 178 -15.82 1.65 1.38
C PHE A 178 -15.38 1.57 2.84
N GLY A 179 -14.63 0.52 3.18
CA GLY A 179 -14.16 0.26 4.54
C GLY A 179 -12.96 1.10 4.96
N TYR A 180 -12.64 1.06 6.24
CA TYR A 180 -11.50 1.76 6.85
C TYR A 180 -10.76 0.83 7.81
N VAL A 181 -9.44 0.84 7.75
CA VAL A 181 -8.57 0.17 8.72
C VAL A 181 -7.35 1.05 9.00
N THR A 182 -6.83 1.03 10.22
CA THR A 182 -5.59 1.71 10.59
C THR A 182 -4.83 0.91 11.64
N ARG A 183 -3.55 1.24 11.85
CA ARG A 183 -2.74 0.74 12.96
C ARG A 183 -2.00 1.89 13.61
N GLU A 184 -2.33 2.17 14.87
CA GLU A 184 -1.74 3.26 15.63
C GLU A 184 -0.39 2.88 16.23
N ILE A 185 0.54 3.83 16.25
CA ILE A 185 1.82 3.69 16.95
C ILE A 185 1.68 4.32 18.34
N LEU A 186 1.81 3.50 19.39
CA LEU A 186 1.49 3.92 20.77
C LEU A 186 2.57 4.79 21.45
N PHE A 187 3.85 4.54 21.14
CA PHE A 187 4.97 5.11 21.92
C PHE A 187 5.98 5.89 21.07
N ALA A 188 6.29 5.38 19.87
CA ALA A 188 7.20 6.05 18.93
C ALA A 188 6.37 6.89 17.94
N GLY A 189 6.88 8.06 17.55
CA GLY A 189 6.29 8.77 16.41
C GLY A 189 6.52 8.00 15.11
N ALA A 190 5.66 8.22 14.12
CA ALA A 190 5.87 7.70 12.77
C ALA A 190 7.19 8.24 12.18
N SER A 191 7.96 7.36 11.58
CA SER A 191 9.13 7.68 10.78
C SER A 191 8.72 7.98 9.34
N SER A 192 9.67 8.44 8.51
CA SER A 192 9.40 8.62 7.07
C SER A 192 8.98 7.30 6.39
N LEU A 193 9.54 6.16 6.83
CA LEU A 193 9.25 4.82 6.29
C LEU A 193 7.85 4.30 6.65
N ASP A 194 7.10 5.00 7.51
CA ASP A 194 5.70 4.69 7.82
C ASP A 194 4.70 5.32 6.84
N SER A 195 5.18 6.20 5.96
CA SER A 195 4.39 6.78 4.88
C SER A 195 4.16 5.72 3.80
N PHE A 196 2.98 5.71 3.18
CA PHE A 196 2.60 4.62 2.27
C PHE A 196 3.13 4.75 0.83
N GLY A 197 3.89 5.80 0.47
CA GLY A 197 4.85 5.72 -0.63
C GLY A 197 5.91 4.61 -0.42
N ASN A 198 6.13 4.21 0.85
CA ASN A 198 6.99 3.09 1.23
C ASN A 198 6.28 1.72 1.28
N LEU A 199 5.04 1.63 0.81
CA LEU A 199 4.22 0.42 0.78
C LEU A 199 3.69 0.22 -0.65
N ASP A 200 4.20 -0.79 -1.37
CA ASP A 200 3.77 -1.12 -2.73
C ASP A 200 3.46 -2.63 -2.82
N VAL A 201 3.01 -3.11 -3.97
CA VAL A 201 2.75 -4.53 -4.21
C VAL A 201 3.10 -4.91 -5.64
N SER A 202 3.75 -6.06 -5.80
CA SER A 202 4.07 -6.59 -7.12
C SER A 202 2.81 -7.04 -7.87
N PRO A 203 2.86 -7.13 -9.20
CA PRO A 203 1.90 -7.93 -9.97
C PRO A 203 1.93 -9.42 -9.56
N PRO A 204 0.95 -10.23 -10.00
CA PRO A 204 0.97 -11.67 -9.79
C PRO A 204 2.24 -12.33 -10.33
N VAL A 205 2.85 -13.23 -9.54
CA VAL A 205 4.11 -13.89 -9.89
C VAL A 205 4.13 -15.36 -9.46
N THR A 206 5.00 -16.15 -10.08
CA THR A 206 5.33 -17.52 -9.64
C THR A 206 6.82 -17.62 -9.39
N VAL A 207 7.19 -18.10 -8.20
CA VAL A 207 8.58 -18.11 -7.72
C VAL A 207 8.91 -19.50 -7.20
N GLY A 208 9.89 -20.16 -7.82
CA GLY A 208 10.33 -21.50 -7.40
C GLY A 208 9.21 -22.55 -7.34
N GLY A 209 8.18 -22.43 -8.21
CA GLY A 209 7.02 -23.31 -8.23
C GLY A 209 5.87 -22.90 -7.29
N LYS A 210 6.05 -21.85 -6.48
CA LYS A 210 4.99 -21.28 -5.65
C LYS A 210 4.34 -20.09 -6.34
N GLU A 211 3.04 -20.15 -6.51
CA GLU A 211 2.24 -19.06 -7.09
C GLU A 211 1.86 -18.03 -6.02
N TYR A 212 1.96 -16.75 -6.40
CA TYR A 212 1.49 -15.59 -5.66
C TYR A 212 0.49 -14.85 -6.56
N PRO A 213 -0.77 -15.33 -6.64
CA PRO A 213 -1.75 -14.86 -7.63
C PRO A 213 -2.23 -13.43 -7.35
N LEU A 214 -2.00 -12.92 -6.14
CA LEU A 214 -2.31 -11.55 -5.73
C LEU A 214 -1.04 -10.68 -5.65
N GLY A 215 0.10 -11.21 -6.13
CA GLY A 215 1.39 -10.55 -6.00
C GLY A 215 1.99 -10.64 -4.59
N ARG A 216 3.04 -9.84 -4.35
CA ARG A 216 3.73 -9.75 -3.06
C ARG A 216 3.93 -8.30 -2.65
N ILE A 217 3.56 -7.97 -1.42
CA ILE A 217 3.76 -6.64 -0.84
C ILE A 217 5.25 -6.35 -0.75
N LEU A 218 5.63 -5.11 -1.05
CA LEU A 218 6.98 -4.59 -1.03
C LEU A 218 7.02 -3.42 -0.03
N ILE A 219 7.88 -3.51 0.98
CA ILE A 219 8.06 -2.45 1.98
C ILE A 219 9.53 -2.09 2.11
N GLY A 220 9.84 -0.80 2.12
CA GLY A 220 11.22 -0.36 2.32
C GLY A 220 11.64 -0.37 3.78
N SER A 221 12.90 -0.69 4.00
CA SER A 221 13.55 -0.91 5.29
C SER A 221 15.01 -0.48 5.24
N SER A 222 15.69 -0.58 6.37
CA SER A 222 17.14 -0.45 6.45
C SER A 222 17.86 -1.70 6.00
N PHE A 223 19.16 -1.56 5.71
CA PHE A 223 19.98 -2.68 5.27
C PHE A 223 19.95 -3.81 6.32
N PRO A 224 19.87 -5.10 5.92
CA PRO A 224 19.77 -6.18 6.89
C PRO A 224 20.86 -6.13 7.97
N LYS A 225 20.45 -6.31 9.23
CA LYS A 225 21.31 -6.24 10.44
C LYS A 225 21.87 -4.85 10.76
N SER A 226 21.43 -3.79 10.08
CA SER A 226 21.69 -2.41 10.51
C SER A 226 20.62 -1.94 11.50
N GLY A 227 20.95 -0.90 12.28
CA GLY A 227 20.00 -0.23 13.20
C GLY A 227 19.29 0.96 12.57
N GLY A 228 19.12 0.96 11.24
CA GLY A 228 18.52 2.07 10.49
C GLY A 228 17.00 2.16 10.64
N ARG A 229 16.37 3.06 9.86
CA ARG A 229 14.92 3.25 9.91
C ARG A 229 14.19 2.00 9.42
N ARG A 230 12.98 1.76 9.94
CA ARG A 230 12.10 0.68 9.49
C ARG A 230 10.66 1.06 9.76
N MET A 231 9.75 0.63 8.88
CA MET A 231 8.31 0.75 9.09
C MET A 231 7.91 0.14 10.44
N ALA A 232 6.93 0.76 11.09
CA ALA A 232 6.46 0.42 12.42
C ALA A 232 6.06 -1.05 12.49
N LYS A 233 6.41 -1.69 13.60
CA LYS A 233 6.15 -3.12 13.80
C LYS A 233 4.67 -3.46 13.67
N VAL A 234 3.79 -2.61 14.20
CA VAL A 234 2.34 -2.82 14.14
C VAL A 234 1.79 -2.85 12.71
N VAL A 235 2.35 -2.04 11.80
CA VAL A 235 1.98 -2.04 10.37
C VAL A 235 2.54 -3.29 9.69
N ARG A 236 3.82 -3.61 9.91
CA ARG A 236 4.46 -4.81 9.34
C ARG A 236 3.78 -6.10 9.78
N ASP A 237 3.44 -6.21 11.06
CA ASP A 237 2.75 -7.37 11.61
C ASP A 237 1.37 -7.53 10.98
N PHE A 238 0.61 -6.43 10.85
CA PHE A 238 -0.68 -6.43 10.17
C PHE A 238 -0.55 -6.94 8.73
N LEU A 239 0.36 -6.38 7.93
CA LEU A 239 0.58 -6.79 6.54
C LEU A 239 0.99 -8.27 6.44
N GLN A 240 1.87 -8.73 7.33
CA GLN A 240 2.29 -10.13 7.40
C GLN A 240 1.13 -11.07 7.77
N ALA A 241 0.25 -10.65 8.68
CA ALA A 241 -0.86 -11.46 9.16
C ALA A 241 -1.95 -11.71 8.10
N GLN A 242 -2.00 -10.89 7.04
CA GLN A 242 -2.92 -11.10 5.93
C GLN A 242 -2.58 -12.35 5.11
N GLN A 243 -1.31 -12.81 5.15
CA GLN A 243 -0.76 -14.02 4.52
C GLN A 243 -0.78 -14.07 2.98
N VAL A 244 -1.77 -13.47 2.33
CA VAL A 244 -2.09 -13.67 0.92
C VAL A 244 -1.16 -12.95 -0.06
N GLN A 245 -0.48 -11.88 0.38
CA GLN A 245 0.52 -11.14 -0.41
C GLN A 245 1.90 -11.12 0.29
N ALA A 246 2.14 -12.03 1.24
CA ALA A 246 3.42 -12.33 1.90
C ALA A 246 4.57 -11.32 1.67
N PRO A 247 4.65 -10.25 2.49
CA PRO A 247 5.54 -9.11 2.27
C PRO A 247 7.03 -9.45 2.06
N VAL A 248 7.72 -8.60 1.32
CA VAL A 248 9.17 -8.60 1.09
C VAL A 248 9.73 -7.25 1.53
N GLU A 249 10.77 -7.28 2.36
CA GLU A 249 11.49 -6.06 2.74
C GLU A 249 12.58 -5.71 1.73
N LEU A 250 12.54 -4.47 1.25
CA LEU A 250 13.52 -3.85 0.37
C LEU A 250 14.40 -2.88 1.16
N TYR A 251 15.51 -2.48 0.57
CA TYR A 251 16.42 -1.49 1.15
C TYR A 251 16.12 -0.11 0.57
N SER A 252 15.42 0.73 1.33
CA SER A 252 15.10 2.11 0.96
C SER A 252 15.79 3.15 1.85
N ASP A 253 16.34 2.75 3.00
CA ASP A 253 16.91 3.68 4.00
C ASP A 253 18.14 4.46 3.53
N TRP A 254 18.68 4.17 2.34
CA TRP A 254 19.69 5.00 1.68
C TRP A 254 19.13 6.30 1.10
N LEU A 255 17.81 6.40 0.87
CA LEU A 255 17.11 7.61 0.44
C LEU A 255 16.78 8.49 1.65
N SER A 256 16.78 9.81 1.43
CA SER A 256 16.45 10.82 2.45
C SER A 256 15.01 10.64 2.92
N VAL A 257 14.08 10.51 1.97
CA VAL A 257 12.67 10.20 2.25
C VAL A 257 12.53 8.72 2.63
N GLY A 258 13.13 7.81 1.86
CA GLY A 258 13.28 6.42 2.28
C GLY A 258 12.15 5.52 1.80
N HIS A 259 11.53 5.83 0.66
CA HIS A 259 10.38 5.12 0.11
C HIS A 259 10.78 4.24 -1.07
N VAL A 260 9.94 3.25 -1.38
CA VAL A 260 10.21 2.30 -2.47
C VAL A 260 9.78 2.84 -3.84
N ASP A 261 8.73 3.66 -3.87
CA ASP A 261 8.21 4.34 -5.06
C ASP A 261 9.24 5.29 -5.71
N GLU A 262 10.21 5.78 -4.93
CA GLU A 262 11.31 6.63 -5.41
C GLU A 262 12.24 5.92 -6.41
N PHE A 263 12.32 4.59 -6.37
CA PHE A 263 13.26 3.84 -7.22
C PHE A 263 12.66 2.65 -7.96
N LEU A 264 11.39 2.29 -7.71
CA LEU A 264 10.73 1.20 -8.40
C LEU A 264 9.28 1.51 -8.75
N SER A 265 8.80 0.92 -9.85
CA SER A 265 7.38 0.89 -10.21
C SER A 265 7.10 -0.30 -11.13
N PHE A 266 5.83 -0.63 -11.33
CA PHE A 266 5.41 -1.66 -12.28
C PHE A 266 4.49 -1.09 -13.34
N VAL A 267 4.68 -1.51 -14.59
CA VAL A 267 3.80 -1.14 -15.70
C VAL A 267 3.26 -2.38 -16.40
N PRO A 268 1.98 -2.40 -16.82
CA PRO A 268 1.41 -3.53 -17.55
C PRO A 268 2.01 -3.63 -18.95
N THR A 269 2.08 -4.86 -19.48
CA THR A 269 2.47 -5.13 -20.87
C THR A 269 1.58 -6.20 -21.47
N SER A 270 1.57 -6.31 -22.79
CA SER A 270 0.74 -7.30 -23.52
C SER A 270 1.41 -8.66 -23.69
N ASP A 271 2.63 -8.85 -23.19
CA ASP A 271 3.34 -10.11 -23.33
C ASP A 271 2.89 -11.14 -22.28
N ARG A 272 3.47 -12.34 -22.34
CA ARG A 272 3.05 -13.47 -21.50
C ARG A 272 3.19 -13.19 -19.99
N LYS A 273 4.17 -12.38 -19.56
CA LYS A 273 4.35 -12.07 -18.14
C LYS A 273 3.41 -10.94 -17.71
N GLY A 274 3.01 -10.08 -18.64
CA GLY A 274 1.96 -9.09 -18.43
C GLY A 274 2.44 -7.81 -17.75
N PHE A 275 3.74 -7.68 -17.43
CA PHE A 275 4.29 -6.49 -16.79
C PHE A 275 5.80 -6.30 -16.99
N ARG A 276 6.28 -5.11 -16.64
CA ARG A 276 7.70 -4.80 -16.44
C ARG A 276 7.91 -4.11 -15.11
N LEU A 277 9.00 -4.45 -14.43
CA LEU A 277 9.55 -3.71 -13.31
C LEU A 277 10.40 -2.56 -13.86
N LEU A 278 10.07 -1.34 -13.50
CA LEU A 278 10.88 -0.16 -13.77
C LEU A 278 11.79 0.06 -12.56
N LEU A 279 13.09 0.24 -12.78
CA LEU A 279 14.04 0.62 -11.74
C LEU A 279 14.76 1.91 -12.13
N ALA A 280 14.89 2.84 -11.19
CA ALA A 280 15.77 3.99 -11.37
C ALA A 280 17.22 3.51 -11.63
N SER A 281 17.95 4.18 -12.53
CA SER A 281 19.28 3.73 -12.93
C SER A 281 20.23 4.91 -13.20
N PRO A 282 21.05 5.30 -12.20
CA PRO A 282 22.11 6.28 -12.40
C PRO A 282 23.09 5.89 -13.50
N SER A 283 23.43 4.59 -13.58
CA SER A 283 24.35 4.09 -14.61
C SER A 283 23.78 4.22 -16.03
N ALA A 284 22.47 3.97 -16.22
CA ALA A 284 21.81 4.20 -17.50
C ALA A 284 21.82 5.68 -17.88
N CYS A 285 21.58 6.58 -16.92
CA CYS A 285 21.59 8.01 -17.16
C CYS A 285 22.99 8.55 -17.54
N LEU A 286 24.03 8.16 -16.78
CA LEU A 286 25.39 8.57 -17.11
C LEU A 286 25.86 8.03 -18.46
N ARG A 287 25.45 6.81 -18.85
CA ARG A 287 25.71 6.30 -20.21
C ARG A 287 25.01 7.12 -21.29
N LEU A 288 23.72 7.42 -21.12
CA LEU A 288 22.98 8.25 -22.06
C LEU A 288 23.65 9.63 -22.24
N PHE A 289 24.05 10.26 -21.14
CA PHE A 289 24.76 11.54 -21.19
C PHE A 289 26.12 11.42 -21.87
N GLN A 290 26.86 10.33 -21.62
CA GLN A 290 28.14 10.07 -22.29
C GLN A 290 27.95 9.89 -23.81
N GLU A 291 26.95 9.13 -24.25
CA GLU A 291 26.60 8.95 -25.66
C GLU A 291 26.24 10.30 -26.31
N LYS A 292 25.39 11.10 -25.66
CA LYS A 292 24.99 12.42 -26.18
C LYS A 292 26.14 13.42 -26.24
N LYS A 293 27.09 13.34 -25.30
CA LYS A 293 28.34 14.10 -25.38
C LYS A 293 29.17 13.69 -26.59
N GLU A 294 29.31 12.40 -26.85
CA GLU A 294 30.07 11.87 -28.00
C GLU A 294 29.43 12.24 -29.34
N GLU A 295 28.10 12.38 -29.39
CA GLU A 295 27.35 12.90 -30.54
C GLU A 295 27.49 14.43 -30.73
N GLY A 296 28.18 15.14 -29.83
CA GLY A 296 28.40 16.59 -29.92
C GLY A 296 27.39 17.45 -29.13
N TYR A 297 26.47 16.85 -28.37
CA TYR A 297 25.46 17.55 -27.57
C TYR A 297 25.89 17.81 -26.12
N GLY A 298 27.19 17.81 -25.83
CA GLY A 298 27.71 17.95 -24.46
C GLY A 298 27.34 19.26 -23.73
N GLU A 299 26.99 20.31 -24.46
CA GLU A 299 26.55 21.60 -23.89
C GLU A 299 25.03 21.67 -23.64
N ALA A 300 24.25 20.64 -23.99
CA ALA A 300 22.84 20.60 -23.64
C ALA A 300 22.69 20.65 -22.12
N ALA A 301 21.81 21.53 -21.64
CA ALA A 301 21.67 21.85 -20.23
C ALA A 301 20.43 21.20 -19.61
N GLN A 302 20.62 20.70 -18.39
CA GLN A 302 19.53 20.37 -17.49
C GLN A 302 18.75 21.64 -17.11
N PHE A 303 17.45 21.49 -16.90
CA PHE A 303 16.51 22.57 -16.52
C PHE A 303 16.39 23.70 -17.55
N ASP A 304 16.78 23.45 -18.80
CA ASP A 304 16.53 24.40 -19.87
C ASP A 304 15.04 24.76 -19.96
N GLY A 305 14.74 26.05 -20.01
CA GLY A 305 13.38 26.58 -19.90
C GLY A 305 12.86 26.88 -18.49
N LEU A 306 13.62 26.61 -17.41
CA LEU A 306 13.24 26.96 -16.03
C LEU A 306 14.04 28.16 -15.50
N SER A 307 13.37 29.30 -15.30
CA SER A 307 13.99 30.59 -14.92
C SER A 307 14.62 30.65 -13.52
N HIS A 308 14.34 29.68 -12.65
CA HIS A 308 14.73 29.69 -11.24
C HIS A 308 15.71 28.57 -10.86
N GLN A 309 16.20 27.80 -11.84
CA GLN A 309 17.16 26.73 -11.63
C GLN A 309 18.50 27.09 -12.26
N VAL A 310 19.58 26.62 -11.64
CA VAL A 310 20.92 26.78 -12.22
C VAL A 310 21.10 25.71 -13.28
N ASN A 311 21.21 26.14 -14.53
CA ASN A 311 21.48 25.25 -15.65
C ASN A 311 22.83 24.57 -15.46
N ARG A 312 22.88 23.28 -15.79
CA ARG A 312 24.08 22.47 -15.72
C ARG A 312 24.20 21.61 -16.98
N SER A 313 25.33 21.71 -17.68
CA SER A 313 25.50 20.97 -18.95
C SER A 313 25.82 19.50 -18.73
N ILE A 314 25.57 18.68 -19.76
CA ILE A 314 26.00 17.28 -19.80
C ILE A 314 27.51 17.16 -19.51
N ASN A 315 28.33 18.02 -20.11
CA ASN A 315 29.78 18.05 -19.89
C ASN A 315 30.13 18.29 -18.43
N GLU A 316 29.48 19.26 -17.78
CA GLU A 316 29.71 19.58 -16.36
C GLU A 316 29.26 18.44 -15.44
N MET A 317 28.11 17.81 -15.72
CA MET A 317 27.61 16.67 -14.95
C MET A 317 28.55 15.47 -15.05
N LEU A 318 29.03 15.14 -16.25
CA LEU A 318 29.98 14.04 -16.46
C LEU A 318 31.37 14.34 -15.86
N ALA A 319 31.78 15.61 -15.81
CA ALA A 319 33.04 16.02 -15.19
C ALA A 319 32.98 15.97 -13.65
N ASP A 320 31.80 16.17 -13.05
CA ASP A 320 31.62 16.15 -11.60
C ASP A 320 31.96 14.79 -10.99
N ARG A 321 33.04 14.76 -10.20
CA ARG A 321 33.48 13.54 -9.51
C ARG A 321 32.57 13.16 -8.36
N ARG A 322 31.97 14.14 -7.67
CA ARG A 322 31.06 13.89 -6.55
C ARG A 322 29.76 13.29 -7.06
N LEU A 323 29.13 13.90 -8.07
CA LEU A 323 27.91 13.36 -8.69
C LEU A 323 28.11 11.91 -9.19
N ARG A 324 29.25 11.61 -9.81
CA ARG A 324 29.59 10.24 -10.22
C ARG A 324 29.77 9.28 -9.05
N SER A 325 30.42 9.71 -7.98
CA SER A 325 30.59 8.91 -6.76
C SER A 325 29.25 8.61 -6.10
N ASP A 326 28.40 9.63 -5.96
CA ASP A 326 27.05 9.52 -5.41
C ASP A 326 26.21 8.56 -6.28
N SER A 327 26.26 8.73 -7.60
CA SER A 327 25.57 7.85 -8.57
C SER A 327 26.03 6.40 -8.47
N LEU A 328 27.33 6.14 -8.30
CA LEU A 328 27.86 4.78 -8.14
C LEU A 328 27.39 4.13 -6.83
N TYR A 329 27.35 4.91 -5.74
CA TYR A 329 26.81 4.43 -4.46
C TYR A 329 25.33 4.08 -4.59
N VAL A 330 24.53 5.00 -5.14
CA VAL A 330 23.08 4.79 -5.33
C VAL A 330 22.80 3.61 -6.26
N GLN A 331 23.54 3.47 -7.37
CA GLN A 331 23.40 2.32 -8.25
C GLN A 331 23.63 1.01 -7.49
N LYS A 332 24.62 0.92 -6.59
CA LYS A 332 24.83 -0.28 -5.76
C LYS A 332 23.66 -0.58 -4.82
N CYS A 333 23.04 0.46 -4.24
CA CYS A 333 21.84 0.30 -3.43
C CYS A 333 20.67 -0.27 -4.25
N ILE A 334 20.48 0.24 -5.46
CA ILE A 334 19.44 -0.24 -6.38
C ILE A 334 19.75 -1.65 -6.89
N ASP A 335 21.00 -1.95 -7.23
CA ASP A 335 21.44 -3.29 -7.66
C ASP A 335 21.19 -4.34 -6.58
N TRP A 336 21.42 -3.98 -5.30
CA TRP A 336 21.07 -4.85 -4.17
C TRP A 336 19.57 -5.18 -4.17
N ASN A 337 18.72 -4.16 -4.34
CA ASN A 337 17.27 -4.36 -4.45
C ASN A 337 16.87 -5.15 -5.70
N ARG A 338 17.54 -4.92 -6.84
CA ARG A 338 17.34 -5.66 -8.09
C ARG A 338 17.49 -7.16 -7.85
N GLU A 339 18.54 -7.58 -7.14
CA GLU A 339 18.78 -8.99 -6.83
C GLU A 339 17.77 -9.55 -5.82
N VAL A 340 17.32 -8.75 -4.84
CA VAL A 340 16.22 -9.15 -3.96
C VAL A 340 14.93 -9.35 -4.76
N LEU A 341 14.53 -8.37 -5.58
CA LEU A 341 13.33 -8.43 -6.39
C LEU A 341 13.37 -9.61 -7.38
N LYS A 342 14.50 -9.84 -8.05
CA LYS A 342 14.68 -11.00 -8.93
C LYS A 342 14.47 -12.31 -8.20
N ARG A 343 15.06 -12.46 -7.01
CA ARG A 343 14.91 -13.67 -6.19
C ARG A 343 13.49 -13.84 -5.67
N GLU A 344 12.91 -12.80 -5.07
CA GLU A 344 11.65 -12.88 -4.32
C GLU A 344 10.41 -12.85 -5.21
N LEU A 345 10.54 -12.36 -6.46
CA LEU A 345 9.46 -12.25 -7.45
C LEU A 345 9.71 -13.11 -8.70
N GLY A 346 10.80 -13.87 -8.76
CA GLY A 346 11.11 -14.74 -9.91
C GLY A 346 11.31 -13.94 -11.20
N LEU A 347 12.02 -12.82 -11.12
CA LEU A 347 12.29 -11.96 -12.28
C LEU A 347 13.62 -12.31 -12.94
N THR A 348 13.65 -12.04 -14.24
CA THR A 348 14.85 -12.07 -15.08
C THR A 348 15.14 -10.65 -15.59
N GLU A 349 16.32 -10.43 -16.16
CA GLU A 349 16.66 -9.13 -16.76
C GLU A 349 15.68 -8.67 -17.84
N ARG A 350 14.96 -9.59 -18.50
CA ARG A 350 13.95 -9.25 -19.52
C ARG A 350 12.71 -8.59 -18.93
N ASP A 351 12.48 -8.79 -17.64
CA ASP A 351 11.33 -8.28 -16.92
C ASP A 351 11.60 -6.88 -16.34
N ILE A 352 12.85 -6.40 -16.43
CA ILE A 352 13.32 -5.18 -15.80
C ILE A 352 13.68 -4.15 -16.87
N ILE A 353 13.23 -2.92 -16.70
CA ILE A 353 13.60 -1.78 -17.52
C ILE A 353 14.28 -0.75 -16.62
N ASP A 354 15.52 -0.41 -16.95
CA ASP A 354 16.28 0.62 -16.27
C ASP A 354 15.86 2.01 -16.79
N ILE A 355 15.33 2.85 -15.91
CA ILE A 355 14.92 4.23 -16.20
C ILE A 355 16.06 5.18 -15.84
N PRO A 356 16.59 5.96 -16.80
CA PRO A 356 17.65 6.95 -16.53
C PRO A 356 17.25 7.95 -15.45
N GLN A 357 17.91 7.88 -14.29
CA GLN A 357 17.61 8.72 -13.13
C GLN A 357 18.88 9.04 -12.35
N LEU A 358 19.14 10.32 -12.04
CA LEU A 358 20.27 10.71 -11.18
C LEU A 358 19.83 11.06 -9.77
N PHE A 359 20.78 10.90 -8.85
CA PHE A 359 20.65 11.22 -7.43
C PHE A 359 21.90 11.95 -6.97
N SER A 360 21.78 12.69 -5.86
CA SER A 360 22.91 13.30 -5.16
C SER A 360 22.82 13.06 -3.66
N LEU A 361 23.97 12.98 -2.98
CA LEU A 361 24.00 12.76 -1.55
C LEU A 361 24.01 14.09 -0.77
N LYS A 362 23.03 14.24 0.13
CA LYS A 362 23.07 15.20 1.24
C LYS A 362 23.39 14.47 2.54
N GLY A 363 24.62 14.64 3.01
CA GLY A 363 25.12 13.86 4.15
C GLY A 363 25.27 12.39 3.75
N SER A 364 24.53 11.49 4.42
CA SER A 364 24.55 10.05 4.16
C SER A 364 23.36 9.54 3.34
N TYR A 365 22.44 10.42 2.96
CA TYR A 365 21.19 10.05 2.29
C TYR A 365 21.11 10.64 0.87
N ALA A 366 20.49 9.89 -0.02
CA ALA A 366 20.26 10.28 -1.41
C ALA A 366 18.97 11.08 -1.57
N GLU A 367 19.02 12.09 -2.43
CA GLU A 367 17.86 12.82 -2.95
C GLU A 367 17.91 12.78 -4.48
N ALA A 368 16.75 12.80 -5.14
CA ALA A 368 16.69 12.89 -6.60
C ALA A 368 17.42 14.16 -7.08
N PHE A 369 18.22 14.01 -8.13
CA PHE A 369 18.93 15.14 -8.74
C PHE A 369 18.06 15.89 -9.77
N PHE A 370 17.16 15.18 -10.45
CA PHE A 370 16.07 15.73 -11.27
C PHE A 370 14.88 14.80 -11.31
#